data_AF-A0A316PSU9-F1
#
_entry.id   AF-A0A316PSU9-F1
#
_cell.length_a   1.000
_cell.length_b   1.000
_cell.length_c   1.000
_cell.angle_alpha   90.00
_cell.angle_beta   90.00
_cell.angle_gamma   90.00
#
_symmetry.space_group_name_H-M   'P 1'
#
loop_
_entity.id
_entity.type
_entity.pdbx_description
1 polymer ?
#
loop_
_entity_poly.entity_id
_entity_poly.type
_entity_poly.pdbx_seq_one_letter_code
_entity_poly.pdbx_strand_id
1 'polypeptide(L)'
;MSVLKNKRALSELEFFHNATELRREITLLLLRDFGVKDKVRTVKSLYGISNMEPEDTKKIQEMVEKYGMCGSIVEEYPMWLIDKMRNNVLNICHSMIMNITQANTIYPMSEEEFHDRRNFQNHAIGNCEQLLQEMQYIISIIPVDAQKYMRYVDMIEKEIALLKGWRKSDNKILKRIRESKK
;
A
#
# COMPACT_ATOMS: atom_id res chain seq x y z
N MET A 1 -24.50 18.49 17.52
CA MET A 1 -25.10 17.18 17.85
C MET A 1 -24.37 16.10 17.07
N SER A 2 -23.77 15.11 17.76
CA SER A 2 -23.04 14.00 17.12
C SER A 2 -24.02 12.87 16.83
N VAL A 3 -24.16 12.46 15.57
CA VAL A 3 -25.02 11.33 15.18
C VAL A 3 -24.45 10.04 15.77
N LEU A 4 -25.30 9.22 16.40
CA LEU A 4 -24.95 7.92 16.97
C LEU A 4 -24.23 7.05 15.92
N LYS A 5 -23.15 6.37 16.30
CA LYS A 5 -22.28 5.57 15.40
C LYS A 5 -23.07 4.62 14.49
N ASN A 6 -24.15 4.05 15.01
CA ASN A 6 -25.01 3.07 14.32
C ASN A 6 -26.05 3.71 13.36
N LYS A 7 -26.16 5.04 13.39
CA LYS A 7 -27.06 5.85 12.55
C LYS A 7 -26.31 6.75 11.57
N ARG A 8 -24.98 6.68 11.54
CA ARG A 8 -24.17 7.39 10.53
C ARG A 8 -24.29 6.63 9.22
N ALA A 9 -24.79 7.28 8.18
CA ALA A 9 -24.64 6.75 6.82
C ALA A 9 -23.14 6.74 6.50
N LEU A 10 -22.62 5.60 6.06
CA LEU A 10 -21.28 5.53 5.46
C LEU A 10 -21.27 6.48 4.26
N SER A 11 -20.23 7.31 4.14
CA SER A 11 -20.08 8.16 2.95
C SER A 11 -20.06 7.26 1.71
N GLU A 12 -20.79 7.61 0.64
CA GLU A 12 -20.88 6.77 -0.57
C GLU A 12 -19.50 6.42 -1.16
N LEU A 13 -18.46 7.20 -0.86
CA LEU A 13 -17.09 7.01 -1.32
C LEU A 13 -16.08 6.78 -0.19
N GLU A 14 -16.52 6.32 0.98
CA GLU A 14 -15.62 6.07 2.12
C GLU A 14 -14.53 5.05 1.78
N PHE A 15 -14.87 3.98 1.05
CA PHE A 15 -13.88 3.00 0.58
C PHE A 15 -12.80 3.66 -0.29
N PHE A 16 -13.18 4.59 -1.18
CA PHE A 16 -12.22 5.24 -2.08
C PHE A 16 -11.25 6.15 -1.31
N HIS A 17 -11.79 6.93 -0.37
CA HIS A 17 -10.97 7.79 0.48
C HIS A 17 -10.03 6.96 1.37
N ASN A 18 -10.55 5.91 2.01
CA ASN A 18 -9.77 5.05 2.90
C ASN A 18 -8.69 4.27 2.13
N ALA A 19 -8.97 3.79 0.91
CA ALA A 19 -7.97 3.16 0.04
C ALA A 19 -6.84 4.13 -0.35
N THR A 20 -7.17 5.39 -0.65
CA THR A 20 -6.20 6.43 -1.00
C THR A 20 -5.30 6.75 0.18
N GLU A 21 -5.89 6.88 1.38
CA GLU A 21 -5.15 7.13 2.61
C GLU A 21 -4.27 5.93 2.99
N LEU A 22 -4.78 4.69 2.84
CA LEU A 22 -4.00 3.46 3.02
C LEU A 22 -2.77 3.45 2.11
N ARG A 23 -2.95 3.73 0.80
CA ARG A 23 -1.83 3.82 -0.14
C ARG A 23 -0.81 4.88 0.29
N ARG A 24 -1.25 6.03 0.81
CA ARG A 24 -0.35 7.09 1.29
C ARG A 24 0.46 6.61 2.51
N GLU A 25 -0.20 6.05 3.52
CA GLU A 25 0.45 5.61 4.75
C GLU A 25 1.43 4.46 4.51
N ILE A 26 1.07 3.51 3.62
CA ILE A 26 1.99 2.47 3.17
C ILE A 26 3.19 3.07 2.43
N THR A 27 2.98 4.05 1.54
CA THR A 27 4.09 4.74 0.86
C THR A 27 5.05 5.39 1.88
N LEU A 28 4.51 6.04 2.91
CA LEU A 28 5.29 6.65 3.98
C LEU A 28 6.05 5.63 4.84
N LEU A 29 5.49 4.43 5.05
CA LEU A 29 6.20 3.31 5.68
C LEU A 29 7.44 2.90 4.86
N LEU A 30 7.27 2.72 3.55
CA LEU A 30 8.34 2.27 2.65
C LEU A 30 9.48 3.29 2.55
N LEU A 31 9.16 4.58 2.55
CA LEU A 31 10.13 5.69 2.56
C LEU A 31 10.97 5.75 3.85
N ARG A 32 10.49 5.16 4.93
CA ARG A 32 11.18 5.07 6.22
C ARG A 32 11.87 3.72 6.42
N ASP A 33 12.26 3.07 5.31
CA ASP A 33 12.92 1.75 5.31
C ASP A 33 12.15 0.73 6.17
N PHE A 34 10.83 0.63 5.97
CA PHE A 34 9.96 -0.27 6.74
C PHE A 34 9.90 0.03 8.26
N GLY A 35 10.46 1.17 8.71
CA GLY A 35 10.50 1.54 10.13
C GLY A 35 11.67 0.94 10.90
N VAL A 36 12.69 0.43 10.21
CA VAL A 36 13.95 -0.04 10.83
C VAL A 36 14.67 1.14 11.48
N LYS A 37 15.17 0.96 12.71
CA LYS A 37 15.82 2.02 13.50
C LYS A 37 17.17 2.43 12.90
N ASP A 38 17.94 1.44 12.44
CA ASP A 38 19.19 1.66 11.72
C ASP A 38 18.88 1.84 10.23
N LYS A 39 19.18 3.02 9.70
CA LYS A 39 18.89 3.34 8.30
C LYS A 39 19.67 2.36 7.42
N VAL A 40 18.99 1.67 6.50
CA VAL A 40 19.59 0.83 5.45
C VAL A 40 20.25 1.71 4.36
N ARG A 41 20.76 2.89 4.72
CA ARG A 41 21.33 3.83 3.77
C ARG A 41 22.78 3.45 3.55
N THR A 42 23.03 2.77 2.44
CA THR A 42 24.40 2.45 2.00
C THR A 42 25.24 3.72 1.95
N VAL A 43 26.49 3.63 2.40
CA VAL A 43 27.47 4.71 2.26
C VAL A 43 27.66 5.11 0.78
N LYS A 44 27.38 4.20 -0.17
CA LYS A 44 27.27 4.46 -1.61
C LYS A 44 26.27 5.54 -2.02
N SER A 45 25.29 5.89 -1.18
CA SER A 45 24.42 7.04 -1.48
C SER A 45 25.10 8.40 -1.22
N LEU A 46 26.28 8.42 -0.59
CA LEU A 46 27.02 9.65 -0.28
C LEU A 46 27.92 10.10 -1.43
N TYR A 47 28.26 9.22 -2.37
CA TYR A 47 29.11 9.51 -3.53
C TYR A 47 28.40 9.06 -4.82
N GLY A 48 28.40 9.92 -5.84
CA GLY A 48 27.64 9.71 -7.09
C GLY A 48 26.38 10.57 -7.24
N ILE A 49 26.23 11.62 -6.42
CA ILE A 49 25.27 12.70 -6.67
C ILE A 49 25.69 13.41 -7.97
N SER A 50 24.74 13.68 -8.86
CA SER A 50 24.95 14.42 -10.10
C SER A 50 25.72 15.73 -9.83
N ASN A 51 26.79 16.00 -10.58
CA ASN A 51 27.70 17.17 -10.44
C ASN A 51 28.68 17.16 -9.25
N MET A 52 28.98 16.00 -8.66
CA MET A 52 30.06 15.92 -7.66
C MET A 52 31.43 15.87 -8.33
N GLU A 53 32.35 16.74 -7.91
CA GLU A 53 33.73 16.76 -8.41
C GLU A 53 34.46 15.45 -8.03
N PRO A 54 35.39 14.95 -8.87
CA PRO A 54 36.16 13.73 -8.59
C PRO A 54 36.98 13.82 -7.29
N GLU A 55 37.44 15.03 -6.93
CA GLU A 55 38.16 15.27 -5.67
C GLU A 55 37.27 15.08 -4.45
N ASP A 56 36.03 15.57 -4.50
CA ASP A 56 35.10 15.47 -3.37
C ASP A 56 34.68 14.03 -3.15
N THR A 57 34.53 13.26 -4.24
CA THR A 57 34.25 11.83 -4.19
C THR A 57 35.38 11.08 -3.46
N LYS A 58 36.65 11.39 -3.76
CA LYS A 58 37.82 10.79 -3.08
C LYS A 58 37.88 11.18 -1.60
N LYS A 59 37.66 12.45 -1.25
CA LYS A 59 37.67 12.92 0.15
C LYS A 59 36.60 12.22 0.98
N ILE A 60 35.40 12.03 0.42
CA ILE A 60 34.32 11.31 1.10
C ILE A 60 34.70 9.83 1.28
N GLN A 61 35.28 9.19 0.26
CA GLN A 61 35.74 7.81 0.36
C GLN A 61 36.81 7.64 1.45
N GLU A 62 37.81 8.52 1.49
CA GLU A 62 38.86 8.53 2.51
C GLU A 62 38.30 8.79 3.91
N MET A 63 37.33 9.70 4.07
CA MET A 63 36.65 9.92 5.35
C MET A 63 35.88 8.68 5.81
N VAL A 64 35.20 8.00 4.89
CA VAL A 64 34.44 6.79 5.18
C VAL A 64 35.32 5.64 5.65
N GLU A 65 36.48 5.47 5.00
CA GLU A 65 37.48 4.48 5.38
C GLU A 65 38.14 4.84 6.73
N LYS A 66 38.55 6.10 6.89
CA LYS A 66 39.26 6.59 8.09
C LYS A 66 38.43 6.51 9.36
N TYR A 67 37.14 6.86 9.30
CA TYR A 67 36.25 6.85 10.47
C TYR A 67 35.52 5.52 10.66
N GLY A 68 35.84 4.48 9.87
CA GLY A 68 35.18 3.18 9.98
C GLY A 68 33.68 3.24 9.66
N MET A 69 33.23 4.28 8.96
CA MET A 69 31.84 4.40 8.47
C MET A 69 31.54 3.31 7.42
N CYS A 70 32.58 2.64 6.92
CA CYS A 70 32.48 1.43 6.10
C CYS A 70 32.02 0.18 6.89
N GLY A 71 31.93 0.25 8.22
CA GLY A 71 31.58 -0.89 9.09
C GLY A 71 30.33 -0.71 9.98
N SER A 72 29.77 0.51 10.11
CA SER A 72 28.59 0.76 10.96
C SER A 72 27.25 0.73 10.21
N ILE A 73 27.28 0.54 8.89
CA ILE A 73 26.10 0.18 8.10
C ILE A 73 26.41 -1.18 7.51
N VAL A 74 26.34 -2.20 8.37
CA VAL A 74 26.12 -3.55 7.86
C VAL A 74 24.82 -3.44 7.06
N GLU A 75 24.86 -3.64 5.74
CA GLU A 75 23.65 -3.92 5.00
C GLU A 75 23.11 -5.22 5.60
N GLU A 76 22.30 -5.10 6.66
CA GLU A 76 21.67 -6.24 7.32
C GLU A 76 20.80 -7.00 6.30
N TYR A 77 20.37 -6.30 5.25
CA TYR A 77 19.58 -6.80 4.13
C TYR A 77 20.12 -6.33 2.77
N PRO A 78 20.22 -7.22 1.76
CA PRO A 78 20.60 -6.84 0.41
C PRO A 78 19.62 -5.83 -0.24
N MET A 79 20.15 -4.82 -0.93
CA MET A 79 19.35 -3.77 -1.59
C MET A 79 18.30 -4.34 -2.56
N TRP A 80 18.65 -5.37 -3.34
CA TRP A 80 17.73 -5.99 -4.30
C TRP A 80 16.48 -6.57 -3.62
N LEU A 81 16.59 -7.07 -2.38
CA LEU A 81 15.49 -7.66 -1.64
C LEU A 81 14.54 -6.57 -1.14
N ILE A 82 15.10 -5.51 -0.56
CA ILE A 82 14.37 -4.33 -0.09
C ILE A 82 13.60 -3.69 -1.25
N ASP A 83 14.26 -3.49 -2.39
CA ASP A 83 13.63 -2.92 -3.58
C ASP A 83 12.54 -3.83 -4.15
N LYS A 84 12.76 -5.15 -4.13
CA LYS A 84 11.73 -6.11 -4.55
C LYS A 84 10.50 -6.04 -3.65
N MET A 85 10.67 -6.02 -2.33
CA MET A 85 9.58 -5.90 -1.36
C MET A 85 8.81 -4.58 -1.54
N ARG A 86 9.52 -3.45 -1.71
CA ARG A 86 8.91 -2.14 -2.00
C ARG A 86 8.06 -2.18 -3.27
N ASN A 87 8.62 -2.74 -4.34
CA ASN A 87 7.93 -2.82 -5.62
C ASN A 87 6.67 -3.68 -5.54
N ASN A 88 6.73 -4.83 -4.86
CA ASN A 88 5.56 -5.69 -4.64
C ASN A 88 4.45 -4.91 -3.91
N VAL A 89 4.78 -4.30 -2.77
CA VAL A 89 3.82 -3.54 -1.96
C VAL A 89 3.21 -2.36 -2.73
N LEU A 90 4.04 -1.58 -3.44
CA LEU A 90 3.58 -0.44 -4.24
C LEU A 90 2.70 -0.87 -5.41
N ASN A 91 3.06 -1.97 -6.09
CA ASN A 91 2.27 -2.51 -7.19
C ASN A 91 0.89 -2.98 -6.72
N ILE A 92 0.83 -3.67 -5.58
CA ILE A 92 -0.46 -4.10 -4.99
C ILE A 92 -1.31 -2.88 -4.63
N CYS A 93 -0.73 -1.86 -3.98
CA CYS A 93 -1.45 -0.63 -3.65
C CYS A 93 -1.95 0.10 -4.91
N HIS A 94 -1.14 0.13 -5.97
CA HIS A 94 -1.52 0.70 -7.25
C HIS A 94 -2.70 -0.08 -7.88
N SER A 95 -2.60 -1.41 -7.98
CA SER A 95 -3.66 -2.27 -8.51
C SER A 95 -4.95 -2.14 -7.72
N MET A 96 -4.88 -2.04 -6.39
CA MET A 96 -6.06 -1.80 -5.54
C MET A 96 -6.79 -0.54 -5.96
N ILE A 97 -6.10 0.60 -6.06
CA ILE A 97 -6.71 1.86 -6.51
C ILE A 97 -7.27 1.74 -7.92
N MET A 98 -6.54 1.13 -8.85
CA MET A 98 -7.01 0.96 -10.24
C MET A 98 -8.28 0.11 -10.30
N ASN A 99 -8.35 -1.01 -9.58
CA ASN A 99 -9.54 -1.86 -9.54
C ASN A 99 -10.75 -1.12 -8.94
N ILE A 100 -10.54 -0.32 -7.89
CA ILE A 100 -11.62 0.51 -7.32
C ILE A 100 -12.11 1.55 -8.34
N THR A 101 -11.20 2.23 -9.04
CA THR A 101 -11.53 3.21 -10.09
C THR A 101 -12.31 2.55 -11.24
N GLN A 102 -11.86 1.39 -11.71
CA GLN A 102 -12.53 0.65 -12.79
C GLN A 102 -13.94 0.24 -12.38
N ALA A 103 -14.11 -0.33 -11.19
CA ALA A 103 -15.43 -0.66 -10.66
C ALA A 103 -16.34 0.58 -10.57
N ASN A 104 -15.84 1.71 -10.07
CA ASN A 104 -16.60 2.96 -9.96
C ASN A 104 -17.02 3.55 -11.31
N THR A 105 -16.23 3.34 -12.36
CA THR A 105 -16.51 3.85 -13.70
C THR A 105 -17.67 3.13 -14.38
N ILE A 106 -17.96 1.90 -13.97
CA ILE A 106 -19.06 1.10 -14.53
C ILE A 106 -20.36 1.46 -13.83
N TYR A 107 -21.36 1.92 -14.59
CA TYR A 107 -22.72 2.20 -14.11
C TYR A 107 -23.68 1.13 -14.68
N PRO A 108 -23.96 0.03 -13.94
CA PRO A 108 -24.63 -1.12 -14.53
C PRO A 108 -26.07 -0.83 -14.95
N MET A 109 -26.35 -1.03 -16.23
CA MET A 109 -27.68 -1.03 -16.84
C MET A 109 -28.08 -2.44 -17.29
N SER A 110 -27.12 -3.36 -17.41
CA SER A 110 -27.32 -4.78 -17.70
C SER A 110 -26.73 -5.68 -16.60
N GLU A 111 -27.12 -6.96 -16.61
CA GLU A 111 -26.53 -7.94 -15.68
C GLU A 111 -25.04 -8.18 -15.98
N GLU A 112 -24.64 -8.08 -17.24
CA GLU A 112 -23.25 -8.23 -17.67
C GLU A 112 -22.36 -7.13 -17.09
N GLU A 113 -22.74 -5.86 -17.25
CA GLU A 113 -22.00 -4.73 -16.67
C GLU A 113 -21.96 -4.80 -15.13
N PHE A 114 -23.01 -5.35 -14.51
CA PHE A 114 -23.02 -5.59 -13.07
C PHE A 114 -21.95 -6.63 -12.67
N HIS A 115 -21.82 -7.71 -13.45
CA HIS A 115 -20.79 -8.72 -13.22
C HIS A 115 -19.38 -8.17 -13.46
N ASP A 116 -19.18 -7.32 -14.46
CA ASP A 116 -17.89 -6.64 -14.69
C ASP A 116 -17.50 -5.75 -13.51
N ARG A 117 -18.42 -4.90 -13.04
CA ARG A 117 -18.21 -4.09 -11.83
C ARG A 117 -17.89 -4.96 -10.62
N ARG A 118 -18.61 -6.08 -10.45
CA ARG A 118 -18.40 -7.03 -9.35
C ARG A 118 -17.01 -7.67 -9.40
N ASN A 119 -16.50 -7.97 -10.58
CA ASN A 119 -15.18 -8.57 -10.75
C ASN A 119 -14.08 -7.60 -10.27
N PHE A 120 -14.13 -6.34 -10.70
CA PHE A 120 -13.20 -5.31 -10.21
C PHE A 120 -13.27 -5.10 -8.70
N GLN A 121 -14.46 -5.13 -8.10
CA GLN A 121 -14.62 -5.08 -6.64
C GLN A 121 -13.96 -6.28 -5.95
N ASN A 122 -14.14 -7.49 -6.49
CA ASN A 122 -13.49 -8.70 -5.96
C ASN A 122 -11.96 -8.61 -6.09
N HIS A 123 -11.44 -8.07 -7.20
CA HIS A 123 -10.01 -7.86 -7.38
C HIS A 123 -9.44 -6.83 -6.39
N ALA A 124 -10.15 -5.73 -6.13
CA ALA A 124 -9.74 -4.75 -5.12
C ALA A 124 -9.67 -5.37 -3.71
N ILE A 125 -10.65 -6.19 -3.34
CA ILE A 125 -10.62 -6.96 -2.08
C ILE A 125 -9.41 -7.91 -2.07
N GLY A 126 -9.19 -8.64 -3.17
CA GLY A 126 -8.05 -9.53 -3.32
C GLY A 126 -6.70 -8.81 -3.19
N ASN A 127 -6.58 -7.59 -3.69
CA ASN A 127 -5.36 -6.78 -3.52
C ASN A 127 -5.12 -6.42 -2.04
N CYS A 128 -6.17 -6.15 -1.26
CA CYS A 128 -6.01 -5.91 0.17
C CYS A 128 -5.51 -7.16 0.91
N GLU A 129 -6.05 -8.33 0.58
CA GLU A 129 -5.59 -9.62 1.17
C GLU A 129 -4.13 -9.92 0.77
N GLN A 130 -3.75 -9.65 -0.50
CA GLN A 130 -2.36 -9.75 -0.96
C GLN A 130 -1.44 -8.78 -0.20
N LEU A 131 -1.91 -7.56 0.08
CA LEU A 131 -1.15 -6.58 0.83
C LEU A 131 -0.90 -7.05 2.27
N LEU A 132 -1.90 -7.65 2.93
CA LEU A 132 -1.71 -8.27 4.25
C LEU A 132 -0.63 -9.38 4.20
N GLN A 133 -0.70 -10.25 3.19
CA GLN A 133 0.27 -11.33 3.03
C GLN A 133 1.71 -10.82 2.81
N GLU A 134 1.90 -9.82 1.96
CA GLU A 134 3.23 -9.20 1.76
C GLU A 134 3.74 -8.53 3.03
N MET A 135 2.85 -7.85 3.79
CA MET A 135 3.22 -7.22 5.05
C MET A 135 3.66 -8.25 6.10
N GLN A 136 2.98 -9.40 6.18
CA GLN A 136 3.38 -10.52 7.04
C GLN A 136 4.73 -11.11 6.61
N TYR A 137 4.96 -11.25 5.31
CA TYR A 137 6.23 -11.71 4.78
C TYR A 137 7.37 -10.74 5.15
N ILE A 138 7.17 -9.43 5.01
CA ILE A 138 8.15 -8.43 5.41
C ILE A 138 8.48 -8.53 6.91
N ILE A 139 7.47 -8.66 7.77
CA ILE A 139 7.66 -8.85 9.22
C ILE A 139 8.49 -10.11 9.53
N SER A 140 8.32 -11.17 8.73
CA SER A 140 9.06 -12.43 8.95
C SER A 140 10.55 -12.36 8.57
N ILE A 141 10.96 -11.37 7.77
CA ILE A 141 12.32 -11.23 7.25
C ILE A 141 13.06 -10.08 7.91
N ILE A 142 12.41 -8.92 8.04
CA ILE A 142 13.00 -7.68 8.56
C ILE A 142 12.59 -7.52 10.02
N PRO A 143 13.50 -7.15 10.95
CA PRO A 143 13.23 -6.95 12.38
C PRO A 143 12.47 -5.64 12.61
N VAL A 144 11.29 -5.55 12.01
CA VAL A 144 10.39 -4.43 12.19
C VAL A 144 9.67 -4.57 13.51
N ASP A 145 9.35 -3.42 14.10
CA ASP A 145 8.51 -3.37 15.29
C ASP A 145 7.08 -3.77 14.92
N ALA A 146 6.71 -5.02 15.23
CA ALA A 146 5.40 -5.59 14.91
C ALA A 146 4.24 -4.74 15.45
N GLN A 147 4.42 -4.09 16.61
CA GLN A 147 3.40 -3.24 17.20
C GLN A 147 3.16 -1.97 16.36
N LYS A 148 4.21 -1.43 15.73
CA LYS A 148 4.06 -0.33 14.75
C LYS A 148 3.41 -0.79 13.44
N TYR A 149 3.45 -2.09 13.13
CA TYR A 149 2.83 -2.66 11.94
C TYR A 149 1.34 -2.88 12.08
N MET A 150 0.86 -3.14 13.31
CA MET A 150 -0.56 -3.35 13.60
C MET A 150 -1.46 -2.23 13.06
N ARG A 151 -1.00 -0.97 13.12
CA ARG A 151 -1.78 0.16 12.58
C ARG A 151 -2.09 0.00 11.09
N TYR A 152 -1.17 -0.57 10.30
CA TYR A 152 -1.39 -0.77 8.87
C TYR A 152 -2.28 -1.98 8.63
N VAL A 153 -2.13 -3.05 9.43
CA VAL A 153 -3.03 -4.21 9.41
C VAL A 153 -4.47 -3.75 9.64
N ASP A 154 -4.71 -2.96 10.68
CA ASP A 154 -6.03 -2.42 10.99
C ASP A 154 -6.61 -1.57 9.84
N MET A 155 -5.76 -0.75 9.19
CA MET A 155 -6.16 0.04 8.02
C MET A 155 -6.57 -0.85 6.83
N ILE A 156 -5.83 -1.93 6.58
CA ILE A 156 -6.13 -2.87 5.48
C ILE A 156 -7.40 -3.66 5.79
N GLU A 157 -7.57 -4.16 7.02
CA GLU A 157 -8.78 -4.88 7.43
C GLU A 157 -10.03 -3.97 7.35
N LYS A 158 -9.88 -2.71 7.74
CA LYS A 158 -10.93 -1.71 7.56
C LYS A 158 -11.27 -1.52 6.09
N GLU A 159 -10.28 -1.43 5.20
CA GLU A 159 -10.51 -1.31 3.76
C GLU A 159 -11.25 -2.54 3.20
N ILE A 160 -10.85 -3.75 3.60
CA ILE A 160 -11.54 -5.00 3.24
C ILE A 160 -13.02 -4.96 3.65
N ALA A 161 -13.30 -4.49 4.87
CA ALA A 161 -14.67 -4.37 5.36
C ALA A 161 -15.49 -3.35 4.54
N LEU A 162 -14.90 -2.20 4.21
CA LEU A 162 -15.53 -1.17 3.40
C LEU A 162 -15.83 -1.68 1.98
N LEU A 163 -14.87 -2.32 1.31
CA LEU A 163 -15.03 -2.89 -0.03
C LEU A 163 -16.07 -4.02 -0.05
N LYS A 164 -16.08 -4.91 0.96
CA LYS A 164 -17.12 -5.94 1.13
C LYS A 164 -18.50 -5.32 1.33
N GLY A 165 -18.58 -4.22 2.08
CA GLY A 165 -19.80 -3.44 2.29
C GLY A 165 -20.33 -2.82 1.00
N TRP A 166 -19.46 -2.15 0.23
CA TRP A 166 -19.77 -1.56 -1.07
C TRP A 166 -20.25 -2.60 -2.09
N ARG A 167 -19.51 -3.71 -2.20
CA ARG A 167 -19.88 -4.84 -3.05
C ARG A 167 -21.27 -5.40 -2.67
N LYS A 168 -21.58 -5.48 -1.37
CA LYS A 168 -22.89 -5.95 -0.89
C LYS A 168 -24.01 -4.95 -1.21
N SER A 169 -23.76 -3.64 -1.11
CA SER A 169 -24.77 -2.62 -1.43
C SER A 169 -25.19 -2.66 -2.90
N ASP A 170 -24.30 -3.06 -3.80
CA ASP A 170 -24.57 -3.15 -5.24
C ASP A 170 -25.60 -4.25 -5.59
N ASN A 171 -25.89 -5.20 -4.70
CA ASN A 171 -26.94 -6.21 -4.95
C ASN A 171 -28.31 -5.58 -5.24
N LYS A 172 -28.56 -4.35 -4.74
CA LYS A 172 -29.77 -3.57 -5.04
C LYS A 172 -29.86 -3.18 -6.52
N ILE A 173 -28.72 -2.97 -7.18
CA ILE A 173 -28.64 -2.64 -8.61
C ILE A 173 -29.11 -3.85 -9.41
N LEU A 174 -28.56 -5.03 -9.14
CA LEU A 174 -28.96 -6.27 -9.82
C LEU A 174 -30.46 -6.56 -9.68
N LYS A 175 -31.03 -6.34 -8.49
CA LYS A 175 -32.47 -6.49 -8.26
C LYS A 175 -33.28 -5.58 -9.19
N ARG A 176 -32.93 -4.29 -9.28
CA ARG A 176 -33.60 -3.31 -10.15
C ARG A 176 -33.52 -3.69 -11.63
N ILE A 177 -32.35 -4.13 -12.09
CA ILE A 177 -32.13 -4.56 -13.50
C ILE A 177 -33.01 -5.75 -13.86
N ARG A 178 -33.20 -6.69 -12.94
CA ARG A 178 -34.06 -7.87 -13.15
C ARG A 178 -35.55 -7.52 -13.12
N GLU A 179 -35.93 -6.56 -12.30
CA GLU A 179 -37.31 -6.05 -12.23
C GLU A 179 -37.69 -5.26 -13.48
N SER A 180 -36.77 -4.46 -14.05
CA SER A 180 -37.03 -3.70 -15.29
C SER A 180 -37.13 -4.55 -16.56
N LYS A 181 -36.72 -5.82 -16.50
CA LYS A 181 -36.83 -6.79 -17.61
C LYS A 181 -38.14 -7.58 -17.59
N LYS A 182 -38.93 -7.48 -16.51
CA LYS A 182 -40.26 -8.10 -16.40
C LYS A 182 -41.34 -7.17 -16.91
#